data_AF-A0A349NH47-F1
#
_entry.id   AF-A0A349NH47-F1
#
_cell.length_a   1.000
_cell.length_b   1.000
_cell.length_c   1.000
_cell.angle_alpha   90.00
_cell.angle_beta   90.00
_cell.angle_gamma   90.00
#
_symmetry.space_group_name_H-M   'P 1'
#
loop_
_entity.id
_entity.type
_entity.pdbx_description
1 polymer ?
#
loop_
_entity_poly.entity_id
_entity_poly.type
_entity_poly.pdbx_seq_one_letter_code
_entity_poly.pdbx_strand_id
1 'polypeptide(L)' 'KDSPIVQGIFTFLRPVIIGLIAAAALILMTPENFGSPYKNLPLFILSIVIFGSAFVATKHFKFNPILVMLVCGILGLILY' A
#
# COMPACT_ATOMS: atom_id res chain seq x y z
N LYS A 1 2.21 17.85 -29.39
CA LYS A 1 2.67 16.76 -28.49
C LYS A 1 3.44 17.30 -27.28
N ASP A 2 3.98 18.52 -27.35
CA ASP A 2 4.54 19.25 -26.21
C ASP A 2 3.77 20.56 -25.97
N SER A 3 2.48 20.45 -25.65
CA SER A 3 1.71 21.63 -25.23
C SER A 3 1.97 21.89 -23.75
N PRO A 4 2.40 23.11 -23.35
CA PRO A 4 2.65 23.45 -21.94
C PRO A 4 1.42 23.19 -21.04
N ILE A 5 0.21 23.21 -21.62
CA ILE A 5 -1.04 22.89 -20.94
C ILE A 5 -1.07 21.42 -20.51
N VAL A 6 -0.64 20.50 -21.37
CA VAL A 6 -0.64 19.05 -21.09
C VAL A 6 0.41 18.70 -20.03
N GLN A 7 1.59 19.31 -20.09
CA GLN A 7 2.62 19.15 -19.05
C GLN A 7 2.16 19.72 -17.71
N GLY A 8 1.44 20.84 -17.71
CA GLY A 8 0.82 21.42 -16.52
C GLY A 8 -0.15 20.44 -15.85
N ILE A 9 -1.05 19.83 -16.61
CA ILE A 9 -2.03 18.86 -16.08
C ILE A 9 -1.32 17.63 -15.49
N PHE A 10 -0.30 17.08 -16.17
CA PHE A 10 0.44 15.92 -15.65
C PHE A 10 1.20 16.20 -14.34
N THR A 11 1.61 17.45 -14.12
CA THR A 11 2.29 17.85 -12.87
C THR A 11 1.34 17.76 -11.67
N PHE A 12 0.06 18.09 -11.86
CA PHE A 12 -0.97 17.93 -10.82
C PHE A 12 -1.49 16.50 -10.71
N LEU A 13 -1.55 15.76 -11.83
CA LEU A 13 -2.10 14.41 -11.84
C LEU A 13 -1.24 13.43 -11.04
N ARG A 14 0.10 13.57 -11.08
CA ARG A 14 1.04 12.71 -10.34
C ARG A 14 0.81 12.69 -8.82
N PRO A 15 0.78 13.84 -8.10
CA PRO A 15 0.51 13.84 -6.66
C PRO A 15 -0.92 13.41 -6.33
N VAL A 16 -1.90 13.73 -7.18
CA VAL A 16 -3.30 13.29 -6.99
C VAL A 16 -3.41 11.77 -7.02
N ILE A 17 -2.80 11.11 -8.01
CA ILE A 17 -2.84 9.63 -8.11
C ILE A 17 -2.26 8.98 -6.85
N ILE A 18 -1.12 9.48 -6.35
CA ILE A 18 -0.48 8.93 -5.15
C ILE A 18 -1.39 9.14 -3.92
N GLY A 19 -2.02 10.31 -3.80
CA GLY A 19 -3.00 10.59 -2.73
C GLY A 19 -4.22 9.68 -2.78
N LEU A 20 -4.75 9.41 -3.98
CA LEU A 20 -5.87 8.49 -4.18
C LEU A 20 -5.50 7.03 -3.84
N ILE A 21 -4.29 6.59 -4.21
CA ILE A 21 -3.78 5.25 -3.83
C ILE A 21 -3.65 5.14 -2.31
N ALA A 22 -3.11 6.16 -1.65
CA ALA A 22 -3.00 6.18 -0.19
C ALA A 22 -4.38 6.16 0.49
N ALA A 23 -5.36 6.89 -0.03
CA ALA A 23 -6.72 6.88 0.47
C ALA A 23 -7.37 5.49 0.34
N ALA A 24 -7.22 4.83 -0.80
CA ALA A 24 -7.72 3.47 -1.00
C ALA A 24 -7.07 2.47 -0.01
N ALA A 25 -5.76 2.59 0.24
CA ALA A 25 -5.06 1.77 1.21
C ALA A 25 -5.59 1.99 2.64
N LEU A 26 -5.89 3.23 3.03
CA LEU A 26 -6.48 3.55 4.33
C LEU A 26 -7.92 3.00 4.47
N ILE A 27 -8.73 3.07 3.42
CA ILE A 27 -10.09 2.51 3.42
C ILE A 27 -10.06 1.00 3.67
N LEU A 28 -9.02 0.30 3.20
CA LEU A 28 -8.86 -1.13 3.45
C LEU A 28 -8.39 -1.48 4.87
N MET A 29 -8.00 -0.50 5.71
CA MET A 29 -7.63 -0.73 7.12
C MET A 29 -8.85 -0.90 8.02
N THR A 30 -9.74 -1.82 7.66
CA THR A 30 -10.90 -2.21 8.45
C THR A 30 -10.52 -3.29 9.46
N PRO A 31 -11.30 -3.47 10.55
CA PRO A 31 -11.06 -4.55 11.50
C PRO A 31 -11.20 -5.95 10.91
N GLU A 32 -11.89 -6.14 9.78
CA GLU A 32 -11.88 -7.44 9.08
C GLU A 32 -10.54 -7.70 8.38
N ASN A 33 -9.93 -6.68 7.77
CA ASN A 33 -8.72 -6.83 6.97
C ASN A 33 -7.43 -6.76 7.81
N PHE A 34 -7.38 -5.87 8.80
CA PHE A 34 -6.19 -5.67 9.64
C PHE A 34 -6.34 -6.31 11.03
N GLY A 35 -7.52 -6.81 11.38
CA GLY A 35 -7.83 -7.20 12.75
C GLY A 35 -8.19 -6.00 13.62
N SER A 36 -8.72 -6.27 14.82
CA SER A 36 -9.07 -5.23 15.77
C SER A 36 -8.05 -5.18 16.91
N PRO A 37 -7.52 -3.99 17.26
CA PRO A 37 -6.63 -3.85 18.42
C PRO A 37 -7.30 -4.23 19.74
N TYR A 38 -8.65 -4.23 19.79
CA TYR A 38 -9.42 -4.58 20.98
C TYR A 38 -9.74 -6.08 21.10
N LYS A 39 -9.85 -6.80 19.97
CA LYS A 39 -10.10 -8.26 20.00
C LYS A 39 -8.82 -9.08 19.88
N ASN A 40 -7.93 -8.71 18.95
CA ASN A 40 -6.75 -9.48 18.59
C ASN A 40 -5.58 -8.53 18.27
N LEU A 41 -5.02 -7.94 19.32
CA LEU A 41 -3.84 -7.07 19.23
C LEU A 41 -2.64 -7.71 18.50
N PRO A 42 -2.25 -8.99 18.72
CA PRO A 42 -1.09 -9.56 18.02
C PRO A 42 -1.29 -9.66 16.51
N LEU A 43 -2.51 -10.00 16.06
CA LEU A 43 -2.84 -10.05 14.64
C LEU A 43 -2.84 -8.65 14.01
N PHE A 44 -3.36 -7.65 14.74
CA PHE A 44 -3.32 -6.26 14.32
C PHE A 44 -1.89 -5.73 14.13
N ILE A 45 -1.00 -6.05 15.08
CA ILE A 45 0.42 -5.67 14.98
C ILE A 45 1.08 -6.39 13.79
N LEU A 46 0.80 -7.68 13.58
CA LEU A 46 1.35 -8.43 12.45
C LEU A 46 0.94 -7.82 11.10
N SER A 47 -0.32 -7.45 10.93
CA SER A 47 -0.82 -6.81 9.70
C SER A 47 -0.20 -5.44 9.45
N ILE A 48 -0.01 -4.62 10.49
CA ILE A 48 0.72 -3.35 10.41
C ILE A 48 2.18 -3.57 9.98
N VAL A 49 2.84 -4.59 10.54
CA VAL A 49 4.23 -4.93 10.21
C VAL A 49 4.36 -5.42 8.76
N ILE A 50 3.46 -6.29 8.29
CA ILE A 50 3.45 -6.76 6.90
C ILE A 50 3.23 -5.58 5.95
N PHE A 51 2.24 -4.72 6.22
CA PHE A 51 1.98 -3.53 5.41
C PHE A 51 3.16 -2.55 5.38
N GLY A 52 3.75 -2.25 6.54
CA GLY A 52 4.93 -1.39 6.65
C GLY A 52 6.14 -1.99 5.93
N SER A 53 6.36 -3.30 6.07
CA SER A 53 7.45 -4.01 5.40
C SER A 53 7.31 -3.98 3.87
N ALA A 54 6.08 -4.11 3.34
CA ALA A 54 5.80 -4.01 1.91
C ALA A 54 6.14 -2.61 1.36
N PHE A 55 5.81 -1.57 2.13
CA PHE A 55 6.13 -0.20 1.79
C PHE A 55 7.65 0.04 1.79
N VAL A 56 8.36 -0.43 2.83
CA VAL A 56 9.83 -0.33 2.92
C VAL A 56 10.51 -1.15 1.84
N ALA A 57 10.05 -2.37 1.55
CA ALA A 57 10.55 -3.22 0.48
C ALA A 57 10.48 -2.52 -0.89
N THR A 58 9.35 -1.87 -1.17
CA THR A 58 9.14 -1.13 -2.42
C THR A 58 9.99 0.15 -2.47
N LYS A 59 10.11 0.88 -1.36
CA LYS A 59 10.79 2.18 -1.31
C LYS A 59 12.32 2.08 -1.23
N HIS A 60 12.85 1.19 -0.40
CA HIS A 60 14.28 1.09 -0.09
C HIS A 60 15.00 0.02 -0.92
N PHE A 61 14.38 -1.15 -1.11
CA PHE A 61 15.04 -2.29 -1.77
C PHE A 61 14.86 -2.29 -3.30
N LYS A 62 14.12 -1.33 -3.86
CA LYS A 62 13.79 -1.23 -5.29
C LYS A 62 13.21 -2.54 -5.87
N PHE A 63 12.56 -3.34 -5.05
CA PHE A 63 11.91 -4.55 -5.54
C PHE A 63 10.79 -4.20 -6.52
N ASN A 64 10.63 -5.03 -7.55
CA ASN A 64 9.54 -4.89 -8.50
C ASN A 64 8.21 -4.93 -7.73
N PRO A 65 7.31 -3.93 -7.90
CA PRO A 65 6.04 -3.88 -7.17
C PRO A 65 5.21 -5.16 -7.30
N ILE A 66 5.32 -5.85 -8.44
CA ILE A 66 4.67 -7.14 -8.71
C ILE A 66 5.18 -8.23 -7.78
N LEU A 67 6.49 -8.28 -7.53
CA LEU A 67 7.11 -9.28 -6.64
C LEU A 67 6.70 -9.02 -5.19
N VAL A 68 6.71 -7.74 -4.77
CA VAL A 68 6.23 -7.35 -3.43
C VAL A 68 4.75 -7.74 -3.25
N MET A 69 3.91 -7.48 -4.25
CA MET A 69 2.50 -7.88 -4.23
C MET A 69 2.33 -9.40 -4.11
N LEU A 70 3.11 -10.19 -4.87
CA LEU A 70 3.08 -11.65 -4.81
C LEU A 70 3.48 -12.18 -3.43
N VAL A 71 4.59 -11.69 -2.88
CA VAL A 71 5.10 -12.12 -1.57
C VAL A 71 4.12 -11.74 -0.45
N CYS A 72 3.58 -10.51 -0.47
CA CYS A 72 2.56 -10.10 0.48
C CYS A 72 1.29 -10.95 0.37
N GLY A 73 0.87 -11.31 -0.85
CA GLY A 73 -0.28 -12.20 -1.07
C GLY A 73 -0.05 -13.62 -0.52
N ILE A 74 1.14 -14.18 -0.73
CA ILE A 74 1.52 -15.50 -0.19
C ILE A 74 1.61 -15.45 1.34
N LEU A 75 2.23 -14.40 1.90
CA LEU A 75 2.29 -14.19 3.34
C LEU A 75 0.89 -14.07 3.95
N GLY A 76 -0.02 -13.36 3.29
CA GLY A 76 -1.43 -13.30 3.69
C GLY A 76 -2.06 -14.69 3.74
N LEU A 77 -1.91 -15.51 2.70
CA LEU A 77 -2.44 -16.88 2.62
C LEU A 77 -1.89 -17.85 3.68
N ILE A 78 -0.66 -17.64 4.15
CA ILE A 78 -0.03 -18.51 5.15
C ILE A 78 -0.42 -18.10 6.57
N LEU A 79 -0.61 -16.81 6.80
CA LEU A 79 -0.80 -16.23 8.14
C LEU A 79 -2.28 -16.06 8.51
N TYR A 80 -3.18 -16.00 7.53
CA TYR A 80 -4.64 -15.87 7.67
C TYR A 80 -5.35 -17.08 7.05
#